data_AF-A0A813I0Z6-F1
#
_entry.id   AF-A0A813I0Z6-F1
#
_cell.length_a   1.000
_cell.length_b   1.000
_cell.length_c   1.000
_cell.angle_alpha   90.00
_cell.angle_beta   90.00
_cell.angle_gamma   90.00
#
_symmetry.space_group_name_H-M   'P 1'
#
loop_
_entity.id
_entity.type
_entity.pdbx_description
1 polymer ?
#
loop_
_entity_poly.entity_id
_entity_poly.type
_entity_poly.pdbx_seq_one_letter_code
_entity_poly.pdbx_strand_id
1 'polypeptide(L)'
;NHADALALSLYKVISDSMMRPQNDALVEMLLTAICNVSPYIKCFALESCLKLLSLLERLTRPVYLLRSPFTHHGVVFLIEMLNNLVQYQYEGNSMMVYAILRQSEVFQRLADINLGSVDGRASAAKDAEDAAAWTPTEAWL
;
A
#
# COMPACT_ATOMS: atom_id res chain seq x y z
N ASN A 1 15.16 -17.20 -16.28
CA ASN A 1 13.82 -17.46 -15.73
C ASN A 1 12.88 -16.36 -16.22
N HIS A 2 11.87 -16.69 -17.02
CA HIS A 2 11.04 -15.68 -17.72
C HIS A 2 10.20 -14.83 -16.74
N ALA A 3 9.79 -15.43 -15.62
CA ALA A 3 9.05 -14.74 -14.57
C ALA A 3 9.88 -13.62 -13.91
N ASP A 4 11.18 -13.85 -13.68
CA ASP A 4 12.08 -12.83 -13.12
C ASP A 4 12.24 -11.64 -14.06
N ALA A 5 12.42 -11.88 -15.36
CA ALA A 5 12.50 -10.82 -16.37
C ALA A 5 11.20 -10.00 -16.43
N LEU A 6 10.04 -10.65 -16.33
CA LEU A 6 8.74 -10.00 -16.25
C LEU A 6 8.61 -9.15 -14.98
N ALA A 7 8.95 -9.69 -13.80
CA ALA A 7 8.83 -8.96 -12.53
C ALA A 7 9.79 -7.76 -12.47
N LEU A 8 11.03 -7.92 -12.93
CA LEU A 8 12.02 -6.84 -12.93
C LEU A 8 11.70 -5.75 -13.97
N SER A 9 11.20 -6.12 -15.15
CA SER A 9 10.77 -5.14 -16.14
C SER A 9 9.54 -4.36 -15.66
N LEU A 10 8.55 -5.04 -15.09
CA LEU A 10 7.38 -4.39 -14.48
C LEU A 10 7.78 -3.49 -13.32
N TYR A 11 8.67 -3.95 -12.44
CA TYR A 11 9.19 -3.13 -11.34
C TYR A 11 9.78 -1.82 -11.87
N LYS A 12 10.59 -1.85 -12.93
CA LYS A 12 11.18 -0.65 -13.54
C LYS A 12 10.10 0.27 -14.13
N VAL A 13 9.21 -0.26 -14.96
CA VAL A 13 8.14 0.51 -15.60
C VAL A 13 7.20 1.15 -14.57
N ILE A 14 6.82 0.40 -13.54
CA ILE A 14 6.00 0.92 -12.44
C ILE A 14 6.78 1.98 -11.68
N SER A 15 8.04 1.72 -11.33
CA SER A 15 8.89 2.67 -10.61
C SER A 15 9.00 4.03 -11.28
N ASP A 16 9.11 4.04 -12.61
CA ASP A 16 9.17 5.27 -13.42
C ASP A 16 7.79 5.92 -13.57
N SER A 17 6.75 5.10 -13.76
CA SER A 17 5.36 5.57 -13.92
C SER A 17 4.82 6.22 -12.65
N MET A 18 5.24 5.75 -11.48
CA MET A 18 4.88 6.29 -10.17
C MET A 18 5.22 7.78 -10.00
N MET A 19 6.20 8.29 -10.75
CA MET A 19 6.59 9.72 -10.71
C MET A 19 5.58 10.64 -11.38
N ARG A 20 4.69 10.11 -12.25
CA ARG A 20 3.71 10.90 -12.99
C ARG A 20 2.28 10.48 -12.62
N PRO A 21 1.47 11.35 -11.99
CA PRO A 21 0.10 11.03 -11.59
C PRO A 21 -0.84 10.64 -12.74
N GLN A 22 -0.52 11.04 -13.97
CA GLN A 22 -1.30 10.68 -15.16
C GLN A 22 -1.22 9.20 -15.51
N ASN A 23 -0.22 8.48 -15.00
CA ASN A 23 0.06 7.09 -15.34
C ASN A 23 -0.52 6.09 -14.32
N ASP A 24 -1.37 6.55 -13.39
CA ASP A 24 -1.86 5.73 -12.28
C ASP A 24 -2.70 4.54 -12.78
N ALA A 25 -3.55 4.76 -13.78
CA ALA A 25 -4.30 3.69 -14.44
C ALA A 25 -3.40 2.65 -15.12
N LEU A 26 -2.23 3.08 -15.62
CA LEU A 26 -1.25 2.17 -16.24
C LEU A 26 -0.61 1.28 -15.17
N VAL A 27 -0.25 1.86 -14.02
CA VAL A 27 0.25 1.10 -12.87
C VAL A 27 -0.77 0.08 -12.39
N GLU A 28 -2.03 0.48 -12.23
CA GLU A 28 -3.13 -0.42 -11.84
C GLU A 28 -3.31 -1.58 -12.83
N MET A 29 -3.30 -1.30 -14.14
CA MET A 29 -3.43 -2.32 -15.17
C MET A 29 -2.27 -3.33 -15.11
N LEU A 30 -1.03 -2.84 -14.96
CA LEU A 30 0.15 -3.71 -14.88
C LEU A 30 0.17 -4.56 -13.60
N LEU A 31 -0.25 -3.98 -12.47
CA LEU A 31 -0.38 -4.69 -11.19
C LEU A 31 -1.50 -5.74 -11.23
N THR A 32 -2.61 -5.44 -11.90
CA THR A 32 -3.70 -6.40 -12.12
C THR A 32 -3.23 -7.58 -12.99
N ALA A 33 -2.52 -7.28 -14.08
CA ALA A 33 -2.00 -8.30 -14.98
C ALA A 33 -1.03 -9.26 -14.29
N ILE A 34 -0.07 -8.75 -13.49
CA ILE A 34 0.84 -9.62 -12.73
C ILE A 34 0.10 -10.39 -11.63
N CYS A 35 -0.90 -9.79 -10.98
CA CYS A 35 -1.73 -10.49 -9.99
C CYS A 35 -2.43 -11.70 -10.59
N ASN A 36 -3.01 -11.56 -11.79
CA ASN A 36 -3.68 -12.67 -12.49
C ASN A 36 -2.72 -13.79 -12.91
N VAL A 37 -1.46 -13.46 -13.21
CA VAL A 37 -0.44 -14.45 -13.61
C VAL A 37 0.24 -15.08 -12.39
N SER A 38 0.18 -14.43 -11.22
CA SER A 38 0.90 -14.83 -10.01
C SER A 38 0.71 -16.28 -9.55
N PRO A 39 -0.47 -16.91 -9.63
CA PRO A 39 -0.64 -18.30 -9.20
C PRO A 39 0.17 -19.30 -10.05
N TYR A 40 0.56 -18.91 -11.27
CA TYR A 40 1.26 -19.75 -12.23
C TYR A 40 2.79 -19.61 -12.16
N ILE A 41 3.32 -18.68 -11.35
CA ILE A 41 4.75 -18.42 -11.27
C ILE A 41 5.42 -19.39 -10.29
N LYS A 42 6.05 -20.42 -10.86
CA LYS A 42 6.63 -21.53 -10.09
C LYS A 42 7.83 -21.15 -9.22
N CYS A 43 8.67 -20.24 -9.69
CA CYS A 43 9.90 -19.88 -9.00
C CYS A 43 10.31 -18.45 -9.32
N PHE A 44 10.61 -17.65 -8.30
CA PHE A 44 11.26 -16.35 -8.38
C PHE A 44 12.69 -16.42 -7.83
N ALA A 45 13.59 -15.70 -8.47
CA ALA A 45 14.89 -15.38 -7.91
C ALA A 45 14.73 -14.42 -6.73
N LEU A 46 15.64 -14.53 -5.75
CA LEU A 46 15.64 -13.68 -4.55
C LEU A 46 15.66 -12.17 -4.90
N GLU A 47 16.39 -11.76 -5.93
CA GLU A 47 16.44 -10.36 -6.36
C GLU A 47 15.05 -9.84 -6.76
N SER A 48 14.29 -10.62 -7.54
CA SER A 48 12.93 -10.27 -7.95
C SER A 48 12.01 -10.13 -6.75
N CYS A 49 12.08 -11.05 -5.78
CA CYS A 49 11.30 -10.98 -4.55
C CYS A 49 11.58 -9.68 -3.78
N LEU A 50 12.85 -9.33 -3.61
CA LEU A 50 13.26 -8.10 -2.92
C LEU A 50 12.81 -6.84 -3.66
N LYS A 51 12.82 -6.83 -4.99
CA LYS A 51 12.31 -5.70 -5.79
C LYS A 51 10.79 -5.56 -5.67
N LEU A 52 10.05 -6.67 -5.67
CA LEU A 52 8.60 -6.66 -5.46
C LEU A 52 8.23 -6.15 -4.06
N LEU A 53 8.95 -6.56 -3.02
CA LEU A 53 8.73 -6.04 -1.66
C LEU A 53 9.16 -4.57 -1.53
N SER A 54 10.24 -4.16 -2.18
CA SER A 54 10.64 -2.74 -2.24
C SER A 54 9.59 -1.88 -2.96
N LEU A 55 8.91 -2.45 -3.97
CA LEU A 55 7.78 -1.80 -4.60
C LEU A 55 6.59 -1.67 -3.63
N LEU A 56 6.29 -2.73 -2.87
CA LEU A 56 5.25 -2.69 -1.83
C LEU A 56 5.54 -1.56 -0.83
N GLU A 57 6.77 -1.48 -0.30
CA GLU A 57 7.15 -0.43 0.63
C GLU A 57 6.97 0.99 0.04
N ARG A 58 7.19 1.17 -1.26
CA ARG A 58 6.96 2.47 -1.92
C ARG A 58 5.48 2.78 -2.08
N LEU A 59 4.67 1.78 -2.39
CA LEU A 59 3.22 1.89 -2.55
C LEU A 59 2.49 2.10 -1.22
N THR A 60 3.00 1.57 -0.11
CA THR A 60 2.40 1.74 1.23
C THR A 60 2.73 3.10 1.87
N ARG A 61 3.54 3.95 1.23
CA ARG A 61 3.83 5.29 1.77
C ARG A 61 2.57 6.16 1.77
N PRO A 62 2.29 6.90 2.85
CA PRO A 62 1.08 7.73 2.94
C PRO A 62 1.01 8.81 1.84
N VAL A 63 2.16 9.34 1.42
CA VAL A 63 2.27 10.31 0.32
C VAL A 63 1.73 9.73 -1.01
N TYR A 64 1.90 8.42 -1.23
CA TYR A 64 1.38 7.76 -2.42
C TYR A 64 -0.10 7.37 -2.25
N LEU A 65 -0.44 6.71 -1.13
CA LEU A 65 -1.81 6.27 -0.83
C LEU A 65 -2.83 7.41 -0.82
N LEU A 66 -2.44 8.60 -0.37
CA LEU A 66 -3.31 9.77 -0.29
C LEU A 66 -3.30 10.65 -1.55
N ARG A 67 -2.55 10.26 -2.59
CA ARG A 67 -2.41 11.08 -3.80
C ARG A 67 -3.68 11.08 -4.65
N SER A 68 -4.36 9.95 -4.75
CA SER A 68 -5.56 9.78 -5.56
C SER A 68 -6.46 8.71 -4.94
N PRO A 69 -7.79 8.84 -5.08
CA PRO A 69 -8.75 7.92 -4.49
C PRO A 69 -8.61 6.48 -5.00
N PHE A 70 -7.95 6.24 -6.15
CA PHE A 70 -7.80 4.89 -6.73
C PHE A 70 -6.47 4.22 -6.40
N THR A 71 -5.45 4.98 -5.99
CA THR A 71 -4.07 4.49 -5.79
C THR A 71 -3.95 3.34 -4.78
N HIS A 72 -4.88 3.25 -3.84
CA HIS A 72 -4.95 2.16 -2.87
C HIS A 72 -5.19 0.78 -3.52
N HIS A 73 -5.87 0.73 -4.69
CA HIS A 73 -6.09 -0.52 -5.43
C HIS A 73 -4.77 -1.20 -5.81
N GLY A 74 -3.75 -0.43 -6.20
CA GLY A 74 -2.44 -0.98 -6.55
C GLY A 74 -1.78 -1.72 -5.38
N VAL A 75 -1.96 -1.22 -4.15
CA VAL A 75 -1.43 -1.87 -2.94
C VAL A 75 -2.14 -3.19 -2.70
N VAL A 76 -3.47 -3.21 -2.83
CA VAL A 76 -4.28 -4.43 -2.68
C VAL A 76 -3.87 -5.49 -3.70
N PHE A 77 -3.71 -5.13 -4.98
CA PHE A 77 -3.28 -6.07 -6.02
C PHE A 77 -1.89 -6.64 -5.74
N LEU A 78 -0.95 -5.83 -5.22
CA LEU A 78 0.39 -6.31 -4.93
C LEU A 78 0.39 -7.27 -3.73
N ILE A 79 -0.39 -6.99 -2.69
CA ILE A 79 -0.54 -7.88 -1.54
C ILE A 79 -1.22 -9.19 -1.96
N GLU A 80 -2.27 -9.10 -2.77
CA GLU A 80 -2.97 -10.27 -3.33
C GLU A 80 -2.01 -11.13 -4.16
N MET A 81 -1.15 -10.51 -4.96
CA MET A 81 -0.10 -11.21 -5.70
C MET A 81 0.86 -11.96 -4.77
N LEU A 82 1.33 -11.32 -3.70
CA LEU A 82 2.19 -11.99 -2.71
C LEU A 82 1.47 -13.16 -2.04
N ASN A 83 0.21 -12.97 -1.68
CA ASN A 83 -0.63 -14.00 -1.08
C ASN A 83 -0.82 -15.19 -2.04
N ASN A 84 -1.11 -14.93 -3.31
CA ASN A 84 -1.24 -15.96 -4.35
C ASN A 84 0.05 -16.76 -4.53
N LEU A 85 1.22 -16.11 -4.51
CA LEU A 85 2.50 -16.82 -4.60
C LEU A 85 2.75 -17.74 -3.42
N VAL A 86 2.42 -17.29 -2.21
CA VAL A 86 2.55 -18.10 -0.99
C VAL A 86 1.50 -19.23 -0.99
N GLN A 87 0.27 -18.96 -1.41
CA GLN A 87 -0.82 -19.93 -1.36
C GLN A 87 -0.67 -21.05 -2.39
N TYR A 88 -0.34 -20.71 -3.64
CA TYR A 88 -0.33 -21.67 -4.76
C TYR A 88 1.06 -22.23 -5.08
N GLN A 89 2.12 -21.48 -4.78
CA GLN A 89 3.49 -21.80 -5.20
C GLN A 89 4.48 -21.78 -4.03
N TYR A 90 4.03 -22.12 -2.81
CA TYR A 90 4.87 -22.17 -1.61
C TYR A 90 6.14 -23.00 -1.80
N GLU A 91 5.99 -24.22 -2.30
CA GLU A 91 7.08 -25.21 -2.43
C GLU A 91 8.18 -24.74 -3.40
N GLY A 92 7.80 -24.03 -4.47
CA GLY A 92 8.72 -23.49 -5.47
C GLY A 92 9.26 -22.08 -5.17
N ASN A 93 8.62 -21.33 -4.28
CA ASN A 93 8.96 -19.94 -3.95
C ASN A 93 9.37 -19.74 -2.48
N SER A 94 10.20 -20.63 -1.93
CA SER A 94 10.75 -20.48 -0.57
C SER A 94 11.52 -19.16 -0.37
N MET A 95 12.16 -18.65 -1.43
CA MET A 95 12.85 -17.35 -1.43
C MET A 95 11.91 -16.17 -1.22
N MET A 96 10.67 -16.25 -1.72
CA MET A 96 9.66 -15.21 -1.52
C MET A 96 9.20 -15.19 -0.05
N VAL A 97 8.93 -16.37 0.52
CA VAL A 97 8.56 -16.52 1.93
C VAL A 97 9.68 -15.97 2.83
N TYR A 98 10.92 -16.33 2.54
CA TYR A 98 12.08 -15.79 3.26
C TYR A 98 12.16 -14.26 3.18
N ALA A 99 11.94 -13.68 2.00
CA ALA A 99 11.98 -12.24 1.80
C ALA A 99 10.85 -11.52 2.57
N ILE A 100 9.64 -12.10 2.61
CA ILE A 100 8.50 -11.59 3.38
C ILE A 100 8.82 -11.59 4.87
N LEU A 101 9.32 -12.71 5.42
CA LEU A 101 9.68 -12.81 6.83
C LEU A 101 10.76 -11.80 7.22
N ARG A 102 11.75 -11.60 6.35
CA ARG A 102 12.84 -10.65 6.55
C ARG A 102 12.37 -9.19 6.56
N GLN A 103 11.34 -8.84 5.78
CA GLN A 103 10.79 -7.48 5.70
C GLN A 103 9.41 -7.36 6.36
N SER A 104 9.17 -8.13 7.42
CA SER A 104 7.92 -8.11 8.19
C SER A 104 7.54 -6.71 8.70
N GLU A 105 8.52 -5.84 8.96
CA GLU A 105 8.32 -4.44 9.34
C GLU A 105 7.53 -3.62 8.30
N VAL A 106 7.63 -3.94 7.00
CA VAL A 106 6.83 -3.27 5.95
C VAL A 106 5.35 -3.55 6.15
N PHE A 107 5.01 -4.79 6.52
CA PHE A 107 3.63 -5.22 6.76
C PHE A 107 3.10 -4.71 8.10
N GLN A 108 3.94 -4.66 9.13
CA GLN A 108 3.59 -4.04 10.41
C GLN A 108 3.26 -2.55 10.23
N ARG A 109 4.12 -1.81 9.52
CA ARG A 109 3.86 -0.41 9.16
C ARG A 109 2.57 -0.22 8.37
N LEU A 110 2.22 -1.17 7.49
CA LEU A 110 0.97 -1.17 6.75
C LEU A 110 -0.25 -1.41 7.66
N ALA A 111 -0.14 -2.33 8.62
CA ALA A 111 -1.19 -2.61 9.60
C ALA A 111 -1.41 -1.43 10.56
N ASP A 112 -0.34 -0.73 10.90
CA ASP A 112 -0.35 0.44 11.78
C ASP A 112 -0.72 1.75 11.04
N ILE A 113 -1.10 1.69 9.76
CA ILE A 113 -1.55 2.89 9.02
C ILE A 113 -2.81 3.43 9.68
N ASN A 114 -2.61 4.45 10.50
CA ASN A 114 -3.67 5.27 11.03
C ASN A 114 -3.90 6.41 10.02
N LEU A 115 -4.88 6.21 9.14
CA LEU A 115 -5.47 7.28 8.34
C LEU A 115 -6.17 8.21 9.32
N GLY A 116 -5.40 9.14 9.91
CA GLY A 116 -5.83 9.96 11.03
C GLY A 116 -7.32 10.26 10.95
N SER A 117 -8.07 9.64 11.86
CA SER A 117 -9.48 9.93 12.02
C SER A 117 -9.62 11.45 12.02
N VAL A 118 -10.55 11.96 11.21
CA VAL A 118 -10.92 13.38 11.16
C VAL A 118 -11.55 13.83 12.51
N ASP A 119 -11.27 13.16 13.61
CA ASP A 119 -11.70 13.50 14.97
C ASP A 119 -11.04 14.79 15.49
N GLY A 120 -9.93 15.23 14.89
CA GLY A 120 -9.34 16.54 15.18
C GLY A 120 -10.22 17.72 14.77
N ARG A 121 -11.14 17.54 13.80
CA ARG A 121 -12.14 18.57 13.46
C ARG A 121 -13.41 18.45 14.31
N ALA A 122 -13.77 17.25 14.76
CA ALA A 122 -14.92 17.03 15.62
C ALA A 122 -14.67 17.51 17.06
N SER A 123 -13.46 17.29 17.61
CA SER A 123 -13.04 17.84 18.91
C SER A 123 -12.97 19.37 18.89
N ALA A 124 -12.33 19.96 17.87
CA ALA A 124 -12.26 21.42 17.73
C ALA A 124 -13.63 22.10 17.53
N ALA A 125 -14.59 21.42 16.88
CA ALA A 125 -15.96 21.93 16.75
C ALA A 125 -16.73 21.88 18.08
N LYS A 126 -16.50 20.85 18.89
CA LYS A 126 -17.12 20.69 20.21
C LYS A 126 -16.59 21.71 21.22
N ASP A 127 -15.27 21.96 21.22
CA ASP A 127 -14.64 22.98 22.05
C ASP A 127 -15.09 24.42 21.68
N ALA A 128 -15.42 24.66 20.40
CA ALA A 128 -15.96 25.94 19.95
C ALA A 128 -17.44 26.12 20.32
N GLU A 129 -18.22 25.03 20.36
CA GLU A 129 -19.63 25.04 20.77
C GLU A 129 -19.78 25.22 22.29
N ASP A 130 -18.91 24.60 23.09
CA ASP A 130 -18.85 24.77 24.55
C ASP A 130 -18.35 26.17 24.96
N ALA A 131 -17.47 26.81 24.17
CA ALA A 131 -17.03 28.19 24.39
C ALA A 131 -18.10 29.24 24.03
N ALA A 132 -19.08 28.88 23.18
CA ALA A 132 -20.20 29.74 22.80
C ALA A 132 -21.40 29.61 23.75
N ALA A 133 -21.34 28.72 24.75
CA ALA A 133 -22.37 28.58 25.77
C ALA A 133 -22.43 29.85 26.64
N TRP A 134 -23.47 30.65 26.42
CA TRP A 134 -23.74 31.87 27.17
C TRP A 134 -23.87 31.57 28.68
N THR A 135 -23.02 32.18 29.50
CA THR A 135 -23.13 32.13 30.96
C THR A 135 -23.68 33.48 31.47
N PRO A 136 -24.84 33.49 32.16
CA PRO A 136 -25.36 34.72 32.76
C PRO A 136 -24.38 35.23 33.81
N THR A 137 -23.82 36.42 33.58
CA THR A 137 -22.97 37.10 34.55
C THR A 137 -23.85 37.87 35.54
N GLU A 138 -23.51 37.83 36.84
CA GLU A 138 -24.27 38.43 37.97
C GLU A 138 -24.44 39.96 37.91
N ALA A 139 -24.05 40.62 36.82
CA ALA A 139 -24.21 42.06 36.61
C ALA A 139 -25.66 42.51 36.36
N TRP A 140 -26.62 41.57 36.35
CA TRP A 140 -28.06 41.82 36.15
C TRP A 140 -28.94 41.28 37.29
N LEU A 141 -28.35 40.86 38.42
CA LEU A 141 -29.05 40.64 39.70
C LEU A 141 -28.87 41.87 40.59
#